data_AF-A0A453L7H6-F1
#
_entry.id   AF-A0A453L7H6-F1
#
_cell.length_a   1.000
_cell.length_b   1.000
_cell.length_c   1.000
_cell.angle_alpha   90.00
_cell.angle_beta   90.00
_cell.angle_gamma   90.00
#
_symmetry.space_group_name_H-M   'P 1'
#
loop_
_entity.id
_entity.type
_entity.pdbx_description
1 polymer ?
#
loop_
_entity_poly.entity_id
_entity_poly.type
_entity_poly.pdbx_seq_one_letter_code
_entity_poly.pdbx_strand_id
1 'polypeptide(L)'
;MANLLRRMDSDVPAMGFIHGCMLDAKKDISVRFDNDKSRFLEVWDIIDKRWDNKLKTALHMAGYYLNPYYYYPNKLDIEIDGSFKEGLITCISKMVEDPIM
;
A
#
# COMPACT_ATOMS: atom_id res chain seq x y z
N MET A 1 -5.69 12.05 -1.21
CA MET A 1 -5.68 11.60 -2.62
C MET A 1 -4.64 12.31 -3.50
N ALA A 2 -4.56 13.64 -3.52
CA ALA A 2 -3.62 14.37 -4.39
C ALA A 2 -2.14 14.01 -4.15
N ASN A 3 -1.73 13.78 -2.90
CA ASN A 3 -0.35 13.36 -2.57
C ASN A 3 -0.01 11.97 -3.14
N LEU A 4 -0.94 11.02 -3.09
CA LEU A 4 -0.77 9.69 -3.68
C LEU A 4 -0.55 9.80 -5.20
N LEU A 5 -1.44 10.51 -5.89
CA LEU A 5 -1.37 10.66 -7.35
C LEU A 5 -0.07 11.35 -7.77
N ARG A 6 0.32 12.44 -7.09
CA ARG A 6 1.58 13.14 -7.36
C ARG A 6 2.80 12.25 -7.13
N ARG A 7 2.77 11.38 -6.12
CA ARG A 7 3.89 10.44 -5.84
C ARG A 7 3.95 9.33 -6.88
N MET A 8 2.81 8.87 -7.38
CA MET A 8 2.76 7.86 -8.45
C MET A 8 3.24 8.41 -9.80
N ASP A 9 3.01 9.70 -10.06
CA ASP A 9 3.40 10.39 -11.30
C ASP A 9 4.82 10.99 -11.24
N SER A 10 5.53 10.85 -10.11
CA SER A 10 6.87 11.41 -9.95
C SER A 10 7.97 10.44 -10.39
N ASP A 11 9.09 10.97 -10.89
CA ASP A 11 10.29 10.21 -11.25
C ASP A 11 11.11 9.68 -10.05
N VAL A 12 10.60 9.79 -8.83
CA VAL A 12 11.28 9.29 -7.62
C VAL A 12 10.76 7.90 -7.22
N PRO A 13 11.58 7.06 -6.55
CA PRO A 13 11.13 5.75 -6.09
C PRO A 13 9.85 5.82 -5.23
N ALA A 14 8.72 5.43 -5.81
CA ALA A 14 7.40 5.56 -5.19
C ALA A 14 6.91 4.27 -4.53
N MET A 15 7.47 3.11 -4.90
CA MET A 15 6.95 1.79 -4.52
C MET A 15 6.81 1.59 -3.01
N GLY A 16 7.78 2.07 -2.23
CA GLY A 16 7.72 1.98 -0.76
C GLY A 16 6.68 2.89 -0.11
N PHE A 17 6.09 3.83 -0.85
CA PHE A 17 5.15 4.82 -0.35
C PHE A 17 3.71 4.58 -0.80
N ILE A 18 3.52 3.92 -1.95
CA ILE A 18 2.20 3.79 -2.60
C ILE A 18 1.14 3.20 -1.66
N HIS A 19 1.45 2.12 -0.94
CA HIS A 19 0.51 1.52 0.02
C HIS A 19 0.16 2.48 1.17
N GLY A 20 1.17 3.09 1.81
CA GLY A 20 0.94 4.02 2.92
C GLY A 20 0.17 5.27 2.49
N CYS A 21 0.53 5.85 1.34
CA CYS A 21 -0.17 6.98 0.76
C CYS A 21 -1.63 6.66 0.41
N MET A 22 -1.95 5.42 0.07
CA MET A 22 -3.35 4.98 -0.11
C MET A 22 -4.12 4.94 1.21
N LEU A 23 -3.51 4.40 2.27
CA LEU A 23 -4.11 4.43 3.62
C LEU A 23 -4.34 5.87 4.09
N ASP A 24 -3.34 6.73 3.92
CA ASP A 24 -3.42 8.16 4.25
C ASP A 24 -4.53 8.84 3.45
N ALA A 25 -4.65 8.54 2.15
CA ALA A 25 -5.70 9.09 1.30
C ALA A 25 -7.11 8.65 1.74
N LYS A 26 -7.30 7.38 2.15
CA LYS A 26 -8.57 6.89 2.68
C LYS A 26 -8.92 7.59 3.99
N LYS A 27 -7.95 7.76 4.89
CA LYS A 27 -8.11 8.50 6.16
C LYS A 27 -8.48 9.97 5.94
N ASP A 28 -7.81 10.65 5.00
CA ASP A 28 -8.15 12.05 4.66
C ASP A 28 -9.60 12.17 4.18
N ILE A 29 -10.06 11.22 3.37
CA ILE A 29 -11.45 11.16 2.91
C ILE A 29 -12.39 11.01 4.11
N SER A 30 -12.15 10.05 5.02
CA SER A 30 -13.04 9.85 6.16
C SER A 30 -13.12 11.08 7.05
N VAL A 31 -11.97 11.72 7.32
CA VAL A 31 -11.91 12.97 8.10
C VAL A 31 -12.69 14.10 7.42
N ARG A 32 -12.62 14.21 6.09
CA ARG A 32 -13.34 15.27 5.34
C ARG A 32 -14.86 15.10 5.37
N PHE A 33 -15.35 13.88 5.59
CA PHE A 33 -16.76 13.56 5.78
C PHE A 33 -17.13 13.39 7.26
N ASP A 34 -16.39 14.04 8.16
CA ASP A 34 -16.63 14.04 9.61
C ASP A 34 -16.64 12.63 10.25
N ASN A 35 -15.95 11.68 9.61
CA ASN A 35 -15.98 10.25 9.93
C ASN A 35 -17.39 9.62 9.90
N ASP A 36 -18.34 10.23 9.22
CA ASP A 36 -19.64 9.63 8.91
C ASP A 36 -19.48 8.59 7.80
N LYS A 37 -19.44 7.33 8.22
CA LYS A 37 -19.28 6.17 7.34
C LYS A 37 -20.29 6.13 6.20
N SER A 38 -21.51 6.60 6.41
CA SER A 38 -22.55 6.60 5.37
C SER A 38 -22.18 7.47 4.17
N ARG A 39 -21.27 8.44 4.35
CA ARG A 39 -20.88 9.43 3.33
C ARG A 39 -19.61 9.05 2.57
N PHE A 40 -18.77 8.18 3.11
CA PHE A 40 -17.48 7.84 2.47
C PHE A 40 -17.25 6.36 2.19
N LEU A 41 -18.04 5.44 2.75
CA LEU A 41 -17.85 4.00 2.53
C LEU A 41 -17.99 3.62 1.05
N GLU A 42 -18.95 4.20 0.34
CA GLU A 42 -19.10 3.95 -1.11
C GLU A 42 -17.86 4.40 -1.89
N VAL A 43 -17.29 5.54 -1.53
CA VAL A 43 -16.05 6.03 -2.14
C VAL A 43 -14.88 5.09 -1.85
N TRP A 44 -14.77 4.60 -0.61
CA TRP A 44 -13.74 3.62 -0.23
C TRP A 44 -13.89 2.31 -1.01
N ASP A 45 -15.10 1.78 -1.15
CA ASP A 45 -15.36 0.55 -1.89
C ASP A 45 -14.96 0.69 -3.37
N ILE A 46 -15.25 1.84 -3.97
CA ILE A 46 -14.83 2.16 -5.35
C ILE A 46 -13.29 2.23 -5.46
N ILE A 47 -12.60 2.78 -4.46
CA ILE A 47 -11.14 2.83 -4.40
C ILE A 47 -10.56 1.43 -4.24
N ASP A 48 -11.07 0.65 -3.28
CA ASP A 48 -10.59 -0.69 -2.95
C ASP A 48 -10.73 -1.63 -4.14
N LYS A 49 -11.87 -1.61 -4.83
CA LYS A 49 -12.07 -2.37 -6.07
C LYS A 49 -11.05 -2.04 -7.16
N ARG A 50 -10.66 -0.76 -7.30
CA ARG A 50 -9.62 -0.38 -8.28
C ARG A 50 -8.22 -0.76 -7.81
N TRP A 51 -7.96 -0.60 -6.52
CA TRP A 51 -6.69 -0.90 -5.88
C TRP A 51 -6.38 -2.39 -5.94
N ASP A 52 -7.30 -3.24 -5.53
CA ASP A 52 -7.13 -4.69 -5.47
C ASP A 52 -6.88 -5.29 -6.86
N ASN A 53 -7.50 -4.73 -7.89
CA ASN A 53 -7.35 -5.21 -9.27
C ASN A 53 -6.03 -4.81 -9.95
N LYS A 54 -5.33 -3.78 -9.46
CA LYS A 54 -4.19 -3.19 -10.20
C LYS A 54 -2.92 -2.98 -9.37
N LEU A 55 -3.04 -2.73 -8.07
CA LEU A 55 -1.97 -2.16 -7.25
C LEU A 55 -1.78 -2.86 -5.91
N LYS A 56 -2.67 -3.78 -5.48
CA LYS A 56 -2.40 -4.64 -4.31
C LYS A 56 -1.53 -5.85 -4.66
N THR A 57 -0.33 -5.58 -5.16
CA THR A 57 0.64 -6.61 -5.54
C THR A 57 1.63 -6.88 -4.40
N ALA A 58 2.28 -8.05 -4.44
CA ALA A 58 3.40 -8.39 -3.55
C ALA A 58 4.46 -7.28 -3.48
N LEU A 59 4.72 -6.59 -4.59
CA LEU A 59 5.74 -5.55 -4.68
C LEU A 59 5.38 -4.29 -3.86
N HIS A 60 4.11 -3.87 -3.86
CA HIS A 60 3.68 -2.73 -3.05
C HIS A 60 3.63 -3.09 -1.55
N MET A 61 3.25 -4.33 -1.22
CA MET A 61 3.29 -4.85 0.15
C MET A 61 4.73 -4.93 0.69
N ALA A 62 5.65 -5.49 -0.12
CA ALA A 62 7.08 -5.53 0.19
C ALA A 62 7.66 -4.11 0.34
N GLY A 63 7.28 -3.18 -0.56
CA GLY A 63 7.70 -1.80 -0.49
C GLY A 63 7.28 -1.13 0.82
N TYR A 64 6.04 -1.34 1.26
CA TYR A 64 5.54 -0.82 2.53
C TYR A 64 6.30 -1.41 3.73
N TYR A 65 6.50 -2.73 3.74
CA TYR A 65 7.25 -3.45 4.76
C TYR A 65 8.68 -2.93 4.90
N LEU A 66 9.35 -2.66 3.78
CA LEU A 66 10.74 -2.22 3.74
C LEU A 66 10.92 -0.71 3.98
N ASN A 67 9.86 0.09 4.02
CA ASN A 67 9.96 1.54 4.19
C ASN A 67 10.00 1.93 5.68
N PRO A 68 11.13 2.41 6.23
CA PRO A 68 11.25 2.72 7.66
C PRO A 68 10.26 3.79 8.14
N TYR A 69 9.89 4.73 7.28
CA TYR A 69 8.94 5.80 7.58
C TYR A 69 7.56 5.21 7.96
N TYR A 70 7.15 4.13 7.30
CA TYR A 70 5.88 3.46 7.58
C TYR A 70 6.02 2.25 8.50
N TYR A 71 7.13 1.50 8.39
CA TYR A 71 7.32 0.27 9.16
C TYR A 71 7.37 0.55 10.67
N TYR A 72 8.20 1.48 11.13
CA TYR A 72 8.37 1.66 12.58
C TYR A 72 7.11 2.16 13.30
N PRO A 73 6.37 3.16 12.78
CA PRO A 73 5.13 3.61 13.42
C PRO A 73 4.03 2.55 13.41
N ASN A 74 4.01 1.65 12.41
CA ASN A 74 2.94 0.66 12.22
C ASN A 74 3.42 -0.78 12.44
N LYS A 75 4.55 -0.97 13.15
CA LYS A 75 5.25 -2.26 13.24
C LYS A 75 4.34 -3.38 13.75
N LEU A 76 3.54 -3.10 14.78
CA LEU A 76 2.66 -4.11 15.37
C LEU A 76 1.62 -4.60 14.34
N ASP A 77 0.94 -3.67 13.66
CA ASP A 77 -0.08 -4.00 12.67
C ASP A 77 0.52 -4.74 11.46
N ILE A 78 1.70 -4.32 11.01
CA ILE A 78 2.42 -4.93 9.90
C ILE A 78 2.88 -6.35 10.24
N GLU A 79 3.35 -6.60 11.46
CA GLU A 79 3.82 -7.94 11.85
C GLU A 79 2.66 -8.89 12.18
N ILE A 80 1.51 -8.36 12.63
CA ILE A 80 0.27 -9.13 12.77
C ILE A 80 -0.29 -9.51 11.40
N ASP A 81 -0.31 -8.57 10.46
CA ASP A 81 -0.72 -8.81 9.08
C ASP A 81 0.44 -9.42 8.28
N GLY A 82 0.55 -10.76 8.36
CA GLY A 82 1.60 -11.52 7.68
C GLY A 82 1.69 -11.32 6.16
N SER A 83 0.68 -10.74 5.52
CA SER A 83 0.67 -10.49 4.07
C SER A 83 1.80 -9.56 3.60
N PHE A 84 2.24 -8.62 4.46
CA PHE A 84 3.35 -7.72 4.13
C PHE A 84 4.69 -8.47 4.02
N LYS A 85 4.95 -9.36 4.98
CA LYS A 85 6.14 -10.22 4.98
C LYS A 85 6.07 -11.27 3.87
N GLU A 86 4.90 -11.83 3.62
CA GLU A 86 4.66 -12.73 2.49
C GLU A 86 4.91 -12.04 1.14
N GLY A 87 4.48 -10.78 1.00
CA GLY A 87 4.77 -9.95 -0.16
C GLY A 87 6.28 -9.79 -0.39
N LEU A 88 7.05 -9.53 0.68
CA LEU A 88 8.50 -9.46 0.62
C LEU A 88 9.12 -10.78 0.15
N ILE A 89 8.74 -11.91 0.76
CA ILE A 89 9.25 -13.24 0.40
C ILE A 89 8.91 -13.55 -1.06
N THR A 90 7.69 -13.28 -1.49
CA THR A 90 7.23 -13.49 -2.86
C THR A 90 8.07 -12.69 -3.87
N CYS A 91 8.42 -11.45 -3.54
CA CYS A 91 9.31 -10.64 -4.39
C CYS A 91 10.72 -11.22 -4.45
N ILE A 92 11.30 -11.62 -3.31
CA ILE A 92 12.63 -12.23 -3.25
C ILE A 92 12.68 -13.50 -4.08
N SER A 93 11.70 -14.41 -3.92
CA SER A 93 11.66 -15.68 -4.65
C SER A 93 11.58 -15.50 -6.17
N LYS A 94 11.01 -14.38 -6.66
CA LYS A 94 10.99 -14.06 -8.10
C LYS A 94 12.28 -13.42 -8.61
N MET A 95 13.11 -12.89 -7.71
CA MET A 95 14.42 -12.29 -8.06
C MET A 95 15.53 -13.32 -8.09
N VAL A 96 15.34 -14.47 -7.44
CA VAL A 96 16.25 -15.61 -7.56
C VAL A 96 16.02 -16.23 -8.94
N GLU A 97 17.04 -16.20 -9.80
CA GLU A 97 17.01 -16.93 -11.08
C GLU A 97 16.80 -18.42 -10.80
N ASP A 98 16.00 -19.09 -11.64
CA ASP A 98 15.93 -20.55 -11.60
C ASP A 98 17.36 -21.07 -11.78
N PRO A 99 17.85 -22.01 -10.94
CA PRO A 99 19.22 -22.54 -11.02
C PRO A 99 19.56 -23.26 -12.33
N ILE A 100 18.72 -23.20 -13.36
CA ILE A 100 18.85 -23.90 -14.63
C ILE A 100 18.34 -22.99 -15.77
N MET A 101 19.22 -22.09 -16.24
CA MET A 101 19.39 -21.78 -17.66
C MET A 101 20.84 -22.09 -18.03
#